data_AF-A0A9W6I2V3-F1
#
_entry.id   AF-A0A9W6I2V3-F1
#
_cell.length_a   1.000
_cell.length_b   1.000
_cell.length_c   1.000
_cell.angle_alpha   90.00
_cell.angle_beta   90.00
_cell.angle_gamma   90.00
#
_symmetry.space_group_name_H-M   'P 1'
#
loop_
_entity.id
_entity.type
_entity.pdbx_description
1 polymer ?
#
loop_
_entity_poly.entity_id
_entity_poly.type
_entity_poly.pdbx_seq_one_letter_code
_entity_poly.pdbx_strand_id
1 'polypeptide(L)'
;MLRRHRFGVPALLVMSAYVVAVAVAAGVASSVGDLGVLWRLTLFSEMDEDVAPTWPNALALVLAGTAWAWALWQSLRGPLAGPPPELDRDVRRLRVALYAAVASWLFYFFMSSWPWWVTVLDAAAMGAVVVLFHPVLARDPKHADRTRALGVLAYGGVAALEVLDVLGRPVPRGLSLVCGLAGLFWTVLVLRAQRQDGRWRRTTVLYGVASLLLPVALWLVGWALIGADNAYYAVVETVDALAMVWLARSAHDLADPRPQPALPSSLSARPQG
;
A
#
# COMPACT_ATOMS: atom_id res chain seq x y z
N MET A 1 23.11 2.48 -17.84
CA MET A 1 22.76 3.82 -17.30
C MET A 1 21.96 3.64 -16.02
N LEU A 2 22.41 4.24 -14.90
CA LEU A 2 21.68 4.21 -13.63
C LEU A 2 20.32 4.88 -13.81
N ARG A 3 19.23 4.12 -13.60
CA ARG A 3 17.86 4.63 -13.67
C ARG A 3 17.63 5.61 -12.52
N ARG A 4 17.61 6.91 -12.83
CA ARG A 4 17.31 7.96 -11.85
C ARG A 4 15.79 8.07 -11.65
N HIS A 5 15.36 8.19 -10.40
CA HIS A 5 13.98 8.47 -10.03
C HIS A 5 13.79 9.99 -9.89
N ARG A 6 12.62 10.52 -10.27
CA ARG A 6 12.39 11.97 -10.28
C ARG A 6 12.47 12.61 -8.90
N PHE A 7 11.99 11.92 -7.87
CA PHE A 7 11.94 12.41 -6.48
C PHE A 7 12.82 11.56 -5.55
N GLY A 8 13.87 10.94 -6.08
CA GLY A 8 14.75 10.06 -5.31
C GLY A 8 15.53 10.77 -4.19
N VAL A 9 15.82 12.07 -4.29
CA VAL A 9 16.50 12.77 -3.18
C VAL A 9 15.51 13.16 -2.07
N PRO A 10 14.38 13.85 -2.36
CA PRO A 10 13.39 14.18 -1.34
C PRO A 10 12.86 12.96 -0.59
N ALA A 11 12.58 11.86 -1.30
CA ALA A 11 12.10 10.64 -0.68
C ALA A 11 13.12 10.02 0.28
N LEU A 12 14.43 10.17 0.00
CA LEU A 12 15.49 9.63 0.84
C LEU A 12 15.61 10.46 2.11
N LEU A 13 15.49 11.79 2.00
CA LEU A 13 15.45 12.68 3.16
C LEU A 13 14.27 12.35 4.09
N VAL A 14 13.07 12.17 3.55
CA VAL A 14 11.88 11.81 4.35
C VAL A 14 12.05 10.43 5.01
N MET A 15 12.52 9.44 4.25
CA MET A 15 12.83 8.11 4.81
C MET A 15 13.87 8.21 5.93
N SER A 16 14.98 8.91 5.71
CA SER A 16 16.05 9.05 6.70
C SER A 16 15.55 9.76 7.96
N ALA A 17 14.77 10.83 7.82
CA ALA A 17 14.17 11.53 8.96
C ALA A 17 13.26 10.58 9.78
N TYR A 18 12.45 9.78 9.10
CA TYR A 18 11.58 8.81 9.76
C TYR A 18 12.36 7.68 10.46
N VAL A 19 13.41 7.13 9.83
CA VAL A 19 14.30 6.14 10.45
C VAL A 19 14.97 6.70 11.70
N VAL A 20 15.42 7.95 11.66
CA VAL A 20 16.00 8.62 12.83
C VAL A 20 14.96 8.76 13.94
N ALA A 21 13.73 9.15 13.63
CA ALA A 21 12.65 9.26 14.61
C ALA A 21 12.35 7.91 15.28
N VAL A 22 12.26 6.82 14.50
CA VAL A 22 12.06 5.45 15.04
C VAL A 22 13.25 5.03 15.92
N ALA A 23 14.48 5.29 15.49
CA ALA A 23 15.68 4.94 16.27
C ALA A 23 15.75 5.70 17.60
N VAL A 24 15.42 7.00 17.59
CA VAL A 24 15.34 7.81 18.83
C VAL A 24 14.25 7.27 19.74
N ALA A 25 13.05 6.99 19.22
CA ALA A 25 11.96 6.43 20.00
C ALA A 25 12.30 5.05 20.60
N ALA A 26 13.02 4.21 19.87
CA ALA A 26 13.51 2.92 20.38
C ALA A 26 14.56 3.09 21.50
N GLY A 27 15.43 4.10 21.39
CA GLY A 27 16.38 4.44 22.45
C GLY A 27 15.70 4.96 23.71
N VAL A 28 14.67 5.80 23.56
CA VAL A 28 13.83 6.26 24.68
C VAL A 28 13.09 5.09 25.31
N ALA A 29 12.47 4.22 24.51
CA ALA A 29 11.79 3.03 25.02
C ALA A 29 12.72 2.11 25.82
N SER A 30 13.95 1.93 25.35
CA SER A 30 14.94 1.09 26.02
C SER A 30 15.50 1.68 27.32
N SER A 31 15.46 3.01 27.48
CA SER A 31 16.00 3.71 28.65
C SER A 31 14.95 4.04 29.71
N VAL A 32 13.74 4.41 29.28
CA VAL A 32 12.62 4.81 30.14
C VAL A 32 11.66 3.63 30.41
N GLY A 33 11.66 2.61 29.54
CA GLY A 33 10.69 1.52 29.62
C GLY A 33 9.30 1.91 29.12
N ASP A 34 9.19 2.94 28.28
CA ASP A 34 7.93 3.43 27.70
C ASP A 34 7.90 3.22 26.18
N LEU A 35 6.99 2.37 25.69
CA LEU A 35 6.84 2.09 24.27
C LEU A 35 5.96 3.12 23.56
N GLY A 36 5.28 4.03 24.25
CA GLY A 36 4.20 4.85 23.67
C GLY A 36 4.62 5.64 22.43
N VAL A 37 5.78 6.28 22.45
CA VAL A 37 6.30 7.04 21.29
C VAL A 37 6.65 6.13 20.14
N LEU A 38 7.32 5.00 20.42
CA LEU A 38 7.71 4.03 19.38
C LEU A 38 6.48 3.35 18.78
N TRP A 39 5.51 2.99 19.62
CA TRP A 39 4.22 2.42 19.26
C TRP A 39 3.49 3.34 18.29
N ARG A 40 3.30 4.60 18.68
CA ARG A 40 2.62 5.60 17.86
C ARG A 40 3.30 5.83 16.53
N LEU A 41 4.63 5.90 16.51
CA LEU A 41 5.37 6.13 15.26
C LEU A 41 5.30 4.96 14.28
N THR A 42 5.02 3.75 14.76
CA THR A 42 5.17 2.52 13.95
C THR A 42 3.84 1.83 13.66
N LEU A 43 2.84 1.98 14.54
CA LEU A 43 1.50 1.42 14.42
C LEU A 43 0.40 2.48 14.22
N PHE A 44 0.79 3.76 14.25
CA PHE A 44 -0.14 4.90 14.15
C PHE A 44 -1.37 4.78 15.04
N SER A 45 -1.16 4.35 16.28
CA SER A 45 -2.23 4.22 17.27
C SER A 45 -1.71 4.62 18.65
N GLU A 46 -2.61 4.81 19.60
CA GLU A 46 -2.24 4.93 21.00
C GLU A 46 -1.83 3.55 21.53
N MET A 47 -0.91 3.54 22.49
CA MET A 47 -0.41 2.29 23.08
C MET A 47 -1.55 1.59 23.80
N ASP A 48 -1.73 0.31 23.49
CA ASP A 48 -2.64 -0.56 24.21
C ASP A 48 -2.14 -0.76 25.65
N GLU A 49 -2.99 -0.49 26.64
CA GLU A 49 -2.66 -0.57 28.07
C GLU A 49 -2.26 -1.98 28.49
N ASP A 50 -2.69 -3.00 27.74
CA ASP A 50 -2.41 -4.41 28.01
C ASP A 50 -1.02 -4.85 27.53
N VAL A 51 -0.27 -4.01 26.81
CA VAL A 51 1.01 -4.40 26.20
C VAL A 51 2.19 -4.02 27.08
N ALA A 52 2.90 -5.04 27.58
CA ALA A 52 4.08 -4.83 28.41
C ALA A 52 5.27 -4.23 27.61
N PRO A 53 6.06 -3.31 28.21
CA PRO A 53 7.24 -2.72 27.58
C PRO A 53 8.44 -3.68 27.61
N THR A 54 8.36 -4.73 26.79
CA THR A 54 9.38 -5.77 26.69
C THR A 54 10.29 -5.55 25.48
N TRP A 55 11.53 -6.05 25.54
CA TRP A 55 12.46 -5.94 24.42
C TRP A 55 11.96 -6.60 23.11
N PRO A 56 11.19 -7.71 23.12
CA PRO A 56 10.61 -8.26 21.89
C PRO A 56 9.58 -7.30 21.26
N ASN A 57 8.81 -6.58 22.08
CA ASN A 57 7.80 -5.64 21.60
C ASN A 57 8.49 -4.42 20.97
N ALA A 58 9.53 -3.90 21.63
CA ALA A 58 10.36 -2.85 21.04
C ALA A 58 10.97 -3.29 19.69
N LEU A 59 11.47 -4.53 19.59
CA LEU A 59 12.01 -5.07 18.35
C LEU A 59 10.94 -5.18 17.25
N ALA A 60 9.75 -5.70 17.57
CA ALA A 60 8.64 -5.82 16.63
C ALA A 60 8.22 -4.45 16.07
N LEU A 61 8.13 -3.43 16.93
CA LEU A 61 7.82 -2.06 16.53
C LEU A 61 8.93 -1.46 15.65
N VAL A 62 10.21 -1.68 15.98
CA VAL A 62 11.33 -1.23 15.12
C VAL A 62 11.28 -1.89 13.74
N LEU A 63 10.91 -3.17 13.66
CA LEU A 63 10.73 -3.87 12.39
C LEU A 63 9.55 -3.30 11.59
N ALA A 64 8.41 -3.03 12.23
CA ALA A 64 7.27 -2.35 11.62
C ALA A 64 7.66 -0.95 11.11
N GLY A 65 8.36 -0.16 11.92
CA GLY A 65 8.91 1.13 11.52
C GLY A 65 9.87 1.02 10.33
N THR A 66 10.70 -0.02 10.27
CA THR A 66 11.58 -0.25 9.12
C THR A 66 10.78 -0.57 7.84
N ALA A 67 9.70 -1.35 7.96
CA ALA A 67 8.79 -1.63 6.85
C ALA A 67 8.13 -0.34 6.32
N TRP A 68 7.66 0.53 7.22
CA TRP A 68 7.11 1.84 6.87
C TRP A 68 8.12 2.80 6.27
N ALA A 69 9.34 2.85 6.80
CA ALA A 69 10.42 3.66 6.24
C ALA A 69 10.67 3.27 4.78
N TRP A 70 10.75 1.96 4.53
CA TRP A 70 10.89 1.42 3.20
C TRP A 70 9.66 1.74 2.33
N ALA A 71 8.43 1.62 2.86
CA ALA A 71 7.22 1.96 2.13
C ALA A 71 7.16 3.43 1.71
N LEU A 72 7.52 4.36 2.61
CA LEU A 72 7.65 5.79 2.34
C LEU A 72 8.66 6.04 1.23
N TRP A 73 9.85 5.42 1.29
CA TRP A 73 10.85 5.53 0.23
C TRP A 73 10.32 5.07 -1.13
N GLN A 74 9.68 3.90 -1.19
CA GLN A 74 9.13 3.35 -2.43
C GLN A 74 7.99 4.22 -2.99
N SER A 75 7.20 4.83 -2.11
CA SER A 75 6.04 5.65 -2.47
C SER A 75 6.43 7.05 -2.92
N LEU A 76 7.39 7.68 -2.23
CA LEU A 76 7.77 9.07 -2.48
C LEU A 76 8.80 9.24 -3.60
N ARG A 77 9.61 8.21 -3.92
CA ARG A 77 10.69 8.35 -4.94
C ARG A 77 10.17 8.73 -6.33
N GLY A 78 8.88 8.52 -6.61
CA GLY A 78 8.26 8.87 -7.86
C GLY A 78 8.54 7.88 -9.01
N PRO A 79 8.00 8.15 -10.20
CA PRO A 79 8.31 7.37 -11.40
C PRO A 79 9.75 7.61 -11.88
N LEU A 80 10.19 6.78 -12.81
CA LEU A 80 11.49 6.92 -13.46
C LEU A 80 11.60 8.26 -14.21
N ALA A 81 12.80 8.83 -14.20
CA ALA A 81 13.12 9.98 -15.03
C ALA A 81 13.10 9.59 -16.52
N GLY A 82 12.54 10.48 -17.35
CA GLY A 82 12.36 10.27 -18.79
C GLY A 82 11.08 10.94 -19.29
N PRO A 83 10.88 11.03 -20.62
CA PRO A 83 9.67 11.60 -21.20
C PRO A 83 8.44 10.78 -20.75
N PRO A 84 7.40 11.44 -20.21
CA PRO A 84 6.20 10.73 -19.78
C PRO A 84 5.53 10.06 -20.99
N PRO A 85 4.96 8.86 -20.83
CA PRO A 85 4.14 8.27 -21.88
C PRO A 85 2.92 9.15 -22.15
N GLU A 86 2.41 9.14 -23.38
CA GLU A 86 1.07 9.66 -23.65
C GLU A 86 0.05 8.79 -22.91
N LEU A 87 -0.74 9.43 -22.04
CA LEU A 87 -1.71 8.76 -21.17
C LEU A 87 -3.12 9.14 -21.55
N ASP A 88 -3.93 8.10 -21.79
CA ASP A 88 -5.37 8.22 -21.91
C ASP A 88 -5.96 8.87 -20.64
N ARG A 89 -7.10 9.56 -20.80
CA ARG A 89 -7.77 10.27 -19.71
C ARG A 89 -8.07 9.36 -18.51
N ASP A 90 -8.47 8.11 -18.77
CA ASP A 90 -8.85 7.17 -17.72
C ASP A 90 -7.64 6.63 -16.96
N VAL A 91 -6.52 6.40 -17.65
CA VAL A 91 -5.26 6.01 -17.01
C VAL A 91 -4.73 7.15 -16.13
N ARG A 92 -4.85 8.40 -16.59
CA ARG A 92 -4.48 9.57 -15.79
C ARG A 92 -5.34 9.69 -14.53
N ARG A 93 -6.66 9.49 -14.64
CA ARG A 93 -7.59 9.50 -13.50
C ARG A 93 -7.26 8.39 -12.50
N LEU A 94 -7.06 7.16 -12.96
CA LEU A 94 -6.68 6.03 -12.11
C LEU A 94 -5.37 6.32 -11.36
N ARG A 95 -4.37 6.86 -12.07
CA ARG A 95 -3.10 7.24 -11.45
C ARG A 95 -3.29 8.27 -10.33
N VAL A 96 -4.12 9.28 -10.54
CA VAL A 96 -4.43 10.28 -9.49
C VAL A 96 -5.13 9.61 -8.30
N ALA A 97 -6.09 8.72 -8.55
CA ALA A 97 -6.77 7.99 -7.47
C ALA A 97 -5.82 7.10 -6.66
N LEU A 98 -4.89 6.41 -7.33
CA LEU A 98 -3.86 5.61 -6.65
C LEU A 98 -2.96 6.47 -5.76
N TYR A 99 -2.54 7.66 -6.23
CA TYR A 99 -1.80 8.58 -5.37
C TYR A 99 -2.65 9.17 -4.25
N ALA A 100 -3.92 9.44 -4.49
CA ALA A 100 -4.83 9.93 -3.46
C ALA A 100 -5.02 8.89 -2.36
N ALA A 101 -5.15 7.60 -2.70
CA ALA A 101 -5.18 6.50 -1.74
C ALA A 101 -3.85 6.37 -0.98
N VAL A 102 -2.70 6.51 -1.63
CA VAL A 102 -1.40 6.53 -0.92
C VAL A 102 -1.29 7.76 -0.01
N ALA A 103 -1.87 8.90 -0.40
CA ALA A 103 -1.85 10.13 0.38
C ALA A 103 -2.83 10.11 1.56
N SER A 104 -3.99 9.42 1.45
CA SER A 104 -4.88 9.20 2.61
C SER A 104 -4.14 8.48 3.73
N TRP A 105 -3.23 7.57 3.37
CA TRP A 105 -2.38 6.83 4.30
C TRP A 105 -1.33 7.71 4.97
N LEU A 106 -0.89 8.80 4.33
CA LEU A 106 0.05 9.72 4.96
C LEU A 106 -0.58 10.52 6.11
N PHE A 107 -1.90 10.69 6.13
CA PHE A 107 -2.58 11.28 7.28
C PHE A 107 -2.37 10.46 8.56
N TYR A 108 -2.06 9.17 8.41
CA TYR A 108 -1.78 8.30 9.55
C TYR A 108 -0.58 8.79 10.37
N PHE A 109 0.38 9.46 9.75
CA PHE A 109 1.57 9.95 10.44
C PHE A 109 1.32 11.20 11.30
N PHE A 110 0.23 11.92 11.07
CA PHE A 110 0.03 13.25 11.67
C PHE A 110 -1.03 13.30 12.76
N MET A 111 -1.92 12.31 12.84
CA MET A 111 -3.07 12.34 13.76
C MET A 111 -2.79 11.53 15.03
N SER A 112 -3.26 12.06 16.17
CA SER A 112 -3.05 11.45 17.49
C SER A 112 -4.02 10.35 17.84
N SER A 113 -5.27 10.60 17.51
CA SER A 113 -6.40 9.73 17.74
C SER A 113 -7.13 9.65 16.42
N TRP A 114 -7.58 8.46 16.05
CA TRP A 114 -8.20 8.23 14.76
C TRP A 114 -9.59 8.83 14.70
N PRO A 115 -9.82 9.91 13.93
CA PRO A 115 -11.18 10.31 13.66
C PRO A 115 -11.77 9.28 12.70
N TRP A 116 -12.95 8.76 13.00
CA TRP A 116 -13.70 7.83 12.14
C TRP A 116 -13.79 8.29 10.67
N TRP A 117 -13.81 9.61 10.43
CA TRP A 117 -13.90 10.17 9.08
C TRP A 117 -12.65 9.91 8.24
N VAL A 118 -11.48 9.66 8.85
CA VAL A 118 -10.25 9.31 8.12
C VAL A 118 -10.39 7.92 7.48
N THR A 119 -10.96 6.95 8.21
CA THR A 119 -11.25 5.62 7.66
C THR A 119 -12.25 5.70 6.51
N VAL A 120 -13.27 6.56 6.64
CA VAL A 120 -14.23 6.83 5.55
C VAL A 120 -13.55 7.48 4.35
N LEU A 121 -12.63 8.43 4.58
CA LEU A 121 -11.87 9.08 3.52
C LEU A 121 -10.97 8.08 2.78
N ASP A 122 -10.30 7.18 3.51
CA ASP A 122 -9.48 6.14 2.92
C ASP A 122 -10.31 5.16 2.08
N ALA A 123 -11.42 4.69 2.64
CA ALA A 123 -12.38 3.86 1.94
C ALA A 123 -12.94 4.54 0.68
N ALA A 124 -13.16 5.86 0.71
CA ALA A 124 -13.59 6.64 -0.44
C ALA A 124 -12.49 6.74 -1.51
N ALA A 125 -11.23 6.97 -1.10
CA ALA A 125 -10.09 6.99 -2.01
C ALA A 125 -9.90 5.64 -2.70
N MET A 126 -9.98 4.53 -1.94
CA MET A 126 -9.95 3.18 -2.49
C MET A 126 -11.18 2.87 -3.34
N GLY A 127 -12.36 3.36 -2.98
CA GLY A 127 -13.56 3.28 -3.82
C GLY A 127 -13.36 3.96 -5.18
N ALA A 128 -12.68 5.11 -5.21
CA ALA A 128 -12.30 5.77 -6.47
C ALA A 128 -11.32 4.91 -7.28
N VAL A 129 -10.33 4.27 -6.63
CA VAL A 129 -9.44 3.30 -7.28
C VAL A 129 -10.25 2.17 -7.91
N VAL A 130 -11.16 1.53 -7.17
CA VAL A 130 -12.02 0.44 -7.68
C VAL A 130 -12.79 0.85 -8.94
N VAL A 131 -13.45 2.00 -8.90
CA VAL A 131 -14.29 2.47 -10.02
C VAL A 131 -13.43 2.81 -11.24
N LEU A 132 -12.28 3.46 -11.03
CA LEU A 132 -11.39 3.87 -12.12
C LEU A 132 -10.52 2.74 -12.65
N PHE A 133 -10.39 1.63 -11.90
CA PHE A 133 -9.71 0.43 -12.37
C PHE A 133 -10.48 -0.29 -13.48
N HIS A 134 -11.82 -0.23 -13.42
CA HIS A 134 -12.72 -0.90 -14.36
C HIS A 134 -12.45 -0.57 -15.84
N PRO A 135 -12.45 0.71 -16.29
CA PRO A 135 -12.21 1.04 -17.69
C PRO A 135 -10.79 0.68 -18.16
N VAL A 136 -9.81 0.65 -17.25
CA VAL A 136 -8.42 0.35 -17.58
C VAL A 136 -8.20 -1.15 -17.78
N LEU A 137 -9.03 -2.01 -17.18
CA LEU A 137 -8.94 -3.46 -17.27
C LEU A 137 -9.80 -4.11 -18.37
N ALA A 138 -10.61 -3.33 -19.08
CA ALA A 138 -11.66 -3.85 -19.96
C ALA A 138 -11.12 -4.52 -21.25
N ARG A 139 -10.47 -5.68 -21.10
CA ARG A 139 -10.35 -6.70 -22.15
C ARG A 139 -11.53 -7.68 -22.09
N ASP A 140 -12.17 -7.83 -20.92
CA ASP A 140 -13.38 -8.62 -20.72
C ASP A 140 -14.36 -7.89 -19.76
N PRO A 141 -15.53 -7.42 -20.26
CA PRO A 141 -16.47 -6.64 -19.48
C PRO A 141 -17.08 -7.43 -18.31
N LYS A 142 -17.27 -8.76 -18.45
CA LYS A 142 -17.88 -9.58 -17.39
C LYS A 142 -16.96 -9.71 -16.18
N HIS A 143 -15.66 -9.83 -16.41
CA HIS A 143 -14.66 -9.86 -15.34
C HIS A 143 -14.48 -8.49 -14.70
N ALA A 144 -14.56 -7.41 -15.49
CA ALA A 144 -14.47 -6.05 -15.00
C ALA A 144 -15.63 -5.71 -14.03
N ASP A 145 -16.87 -6.09 -14.37
CA ASP A 145 -18.04 -5.83 -13.53
C ASP A 145 -17.99 -6.58 -12.19
N ARG A 146 -17.59 -7.85 -12.20
CA ARG A 146 -17.40 -8.64 -10.97
C ARG A 146 -16.31 -8.04 -10.08
N THR A 147 -15.20 -7.63 -10.68
CA THR A 147 -14.11 -6.97 -9.96
C THR A 147 -14.63 -5.69 -9.32
N ARG A 148 -15.34 -4.84 -10.09
CA ARG A 148 -15.93 -3.61 -9.53
C ARG A 148 -16.89 -3.89 -8.39
N ALA A 149 -17.79 -4.86 -8.54
CA ALA A 149 -18.76 -5.22 -7.49
C ALA A 149 -18.09 -5.65 -6.19
N LEU A 150 -17.05 -6.50 -6.27
CA LEU A 150 -16.27 -6.94 -5.11
C LEU A 150 -15.55 -5.77 -4.43
N GLY A 151 -14.93 -4.88 -5.20
CA GLY A 151 -14.26 -3.72 -4.64
C GLY A 151 -15.22 -2.73 -3.98
N VAL A 152 -16.40 -2.50 -4.59
CA VAL A 152 -17.44 -1.64 -3.99
C VAL A 152 -17.97 -2.26 -2.70
N LEU A 153 -18.21 -3.56 -2.67
CA LEU A 153 -18.63 -4.28 -1.46
C LEU A 153 -17.57 -4.21 -0.35
N ALA A 154 -16.29 -4.31 -0.72
CA ALA A 154 -15.18 -4.22 0.22
C ALA A 154 -15.09 -2.83 0.85
N TYR A 155 -14.74 -1.81 0.05
CA TYR A 155 -14.44 -0.48 0.58
C TYR A 155 -15.70 0.32 0.92
N GLY A 156 -16.79 0.15 0.17
CA GLY A 156 -18.08 0.74 0.54
C GLY A 156 -18.64 0.11 1.82
N GLY A 157 -18.39 -1.19 2.03
CA GLY A 157 -18.74 -1.87 3.27
C GLY A 157 -17.93 -1.40 4.47
N VAL A 158 -16.61 -1.20 4.33
CA VAL A 158 -15.75 -0.59 5.37
C VAL A 158 -16.29 0.79 5.75
N ALA A 159 -16.54 1.68 4.79
CA ALA A 159 -17.09 3.00 5.08
C ALA A 159 -18.46 2.92 5.79
N ALA A 160 -19.33 1.99 5.38
CA ALA A 160 -20.64 1.80 6.02
C ALA A 160 -20.51 1.27 7.45
N LEU A 161 -19.57 0.35 7.71
CA LEU A 161 -19.30 -0.17 9.06
C LEU A 161 -18.90 0.96 10.02
N GLU A 162 -17.96 1.80 9.60
CA GLU A 162 -17.50 2.96 10.38
C GLU A 162 -18.64 3.93 10.68
N VAL A 163 -19.46 4.26 9.68
CA VAL A 163 -20.61 5.15 9.86
C VAL A 163 -21.65 4.54 10.81
N LEU A 164 -21.93 3.24 10.70
CA LEU A 164 -22.87 2.57 11.60
C LEU A 164 -22.38 2.55 13.04
N ASP A 165 -21.09 2.31 13.25
CA ASP A 165 -20.46 2.30 14.56
C ASP A 165 -20.59 3.68 15.24
N VAL A 166 -20.22 4.74 14.54
CA VAL A 166 -20.34 6.14 15.02
C VAL A 166 -21.80 6.51 15.34
N LEU A 167 -22.75 5.99 14.56
CA LEU A 167 -24.18 6.22 14.79
C LEU A 167 -24.78 5.31 15.89
N GLY A 168 -23.97 4.46 16.53
CA GLY A 168 -24.40 3.50 17.55
C GLY A 168 -25.40 2.47 17.02
N ARG A 169 -25.33 2.15 15.72
CA ARG A 169 -26.23 1.22 15.06
C ARG A 169 -25.65 -0.20 15.08
N PRO A 170 -26.49 -1.24 15.26
CA PRO A 170 -26.01 -2.61 15.28
C PRO A 170 -25.45 -2.99 13.90
N VAL A 171 -24.19 -3.44 13.90
CA VAL A 171 -23.54 -3.99 12.71
C VAL A 171 -24.05 -5.42 12.47
N PRO A 172 -24.51 -5.77 11.25
CA PRO A 172 -24.89 -7.13 10.93
C PRO A 172 -23.73 -8.10 11.17
N ARG A 173 -23.99 -9.21 11.88
CA ARG A 173 -22.97 -10.24 12.13
C ARG A 173 -22.41 -10.77 10.81
N GLY A 174 -21.08 -10.81 10.72
CA GLY A 174 -20.37 -11.31 9.54
C GLY A 174 -20.21 -10.29 8.40
N LEU A 175 -20.77 -9.08 8.49
CA LEU A 175 -20.57 -8.06 7.45
C LEU A 175 -19.09 -7.71 7.27
N SER A 176 -18.35 -7.54 8.36
CA SER A 176 -16.90 -7.30 8.32
C SER A 176 -16.14 -8.42 7.59
N LEU A 177 -16.48 -9.69 7.88
CA LEU A 177 -15.90 -10.84 7.20
C LEU A 177 -16.23 -10.85 5.70
N VAL A 178 -17.48 -10.56 5.33
CA VAL A 178 -17.90 -10.46 3.92
C VAL A 178 -17.13 -9.35 3.20
N CYS A 179 -16.98 -8.17 3.80
CA CYS A 179 -16.21 -7.05 3.24
C CYS A 179 -14.73 -7.41 3.09
N GLY A 180 -14.14 -8.06 4.10
CA GLY A 180 -12.75 -8.54 4.05
C GLY A 180 -12.53 -9.56 2.94
N LEU A 181 -13.40 -10.56 2.81
CA LEU A 181 -13.34 -11.55 1.72
C LEU A 181 -13.54 -10.89 0.35
N ALA A 182 -14.47 -9.94 0.24
CA ALA A 182 -14.67 -9.18 -0.99
C ALA A 182 -13.40 -8.41 -1.38
N GLY A 183 -12.73 -7.77 -0.42
CA GLY A 183 -11.47 -7.06 -0.61
C GLY A 183 -10.32 -7.99 -1.03
N LEU A 184 -10.26 -9.19 -0.45
CA LEU A 184 -9.29 -10.22 -0.83
C LEU A 184 -9.51 -10.67 -2.28
N PHE A 185 -10.74 -11.07 -2.64
CA PHE A 185 -11.05 -11.49 -4.01
C PHE A 185 -10.83 -10.36 -5.02
N TRP A 186 -11.21 -9.13 -4.66
CA TRP A 186 -10.94 -7.95 -5.47
C TRP A 186 -9.44 -7.80 -5.76
N THR A 187 -8.60 -7.83 -4.71
CA THR A 187 -7.15 -7.68 -4.84
C THR A 187 -6.57 -8.78 -5.74
N VAL A 188 -6.98 -10.04 -5.58
CA VAL A 188 -6.53 -11.16 -6.43
C VAL A 188 -6.89 -10.93 -7.90
N LEU A 189 -8.12 -10.50 -8.19
CA LEU A 189 -8.57 -10.22 -9.56
C LEU A 189 -7.80 -9.06 -10.17
N VAL A 190 -7.59 -7.99 -9.42
CA VAL A 190 -6.78 -6.84 -9.85
C VAL A 190 -5.35 -7.26 -10.15
N LEU A 191 -4.70 -8.02 -9.28
CA LEU A 191 -3.32 -8.49 -9.51
C LEU A 191 -3.20 -9.38 -10.74
N ARG A 192 -4.18 -10.27 -10.94
CA ARG A 192 -4.25 -11.10 -12.16
C ARG A 192 -4.38 -10.22 -13.40
N ALA A 193 -5.23 -9.21 -13.35
CA ALA A 193 -5.46 -8.31 -14.46
C ALA A 193 -4.25 -7.40 -14.75
N GLN A 194 -3.60 -6.86 -13.71
CA GLN A 194 -2.33 -6.12 -13.82
C GLN A 194 -1.23 -6.98 -14.48
N ARG A 195 -1.13 -8.25 -14.10
CA ARG A 195 -0.17 -9.20 -14.67
C ARG A 195 -0.39 -9.45 -16.17
N GLN A 196 -1.65 -9.45 -16.61
CA GLN A 196 -2.03 -9.72 -18.01
C GLN A 196 -1.98 -8.48 -18.90
N ASP A 197 -2.17 -7.28 -18.33
CA ASP A 197 -2.26 -6.07 -19.13
C ASP A 197 -0.91 -5.63 -19.73
N GLY A 198 0.19 -5.84 -18.98
CA GLY A 198 1.55 -5.53 -19.43
C GLY A 198 2.00 -4.09 -19.18
N ARG A 199 1.08 -3.18 -18.79
CA ARG A 199 1.43 -1.82 -18.33
C ARG A 199 2.13 -1.83 -16.97
N TRP A 200 1.82 -2.81 -16.11
CA TRP A 200 2.44 -2.96 -14.79
C TRP A 200 3.65 -3.90 -14.84
N ARG A 201 4.68 -3.56 -14.08
CA ARG A 201 5.86 -4.40 -13.93
C ARG A 201 5.55 -5.62 -13.07
N ARG A 202 6.20 -6.74 -13.37
CA ARG A 202 6.10 -7.97 -12.56
C ARG A 202 6.45 -7.74 -11.09
N THR A 203 7.40 -6.85 -10.81
CA THR A 203 7.76 -6.49 -9.43
C THR A 203 6.62 -5.82 -8.69
N THR A 204 5.83 -4.96 -9.35
CA THR A 204 4.68 -4.27 -8.74
C THR A 204 3.60 -5.26 -8.38
N VAL A 205 3.28 -6.18 -9.30
CA VAL A 205 2.36 -7.29 -9.02
C VAL A 205 2.88 -8.16 -7.87
N LEU A 206 4.18 -8.44 -7.80
CA LEU A 206 4.76 -9.22 -6.72
C LEU A 206 4.59 -8.55 -5.35
N TYR A 207 4.67 -7.21 -5.25
CA TYR A 207 4.39 -6.52 -3.98
C TYR A 207 2.94 -6.68 -3.55
N GLY A 208 1.99 -6.59 -4.48
CA GLY A 208 0.59 -6.84 -4.14
C GLY A 208 0.30 -8.31 -3.82
N VAL A 209 1.00 -9.27 -4.43
CA VAL A 209 0.93 -10.68 -4.00
C VAL A 209 1.54 -10.86 -2.61
N ALA A 210 2.66 -10.20 -2.34
CA ALA A 210 3.32 -10.23 -1.03
C ALA A 210 2.42 -9.62 0.05
N SER A 211 1.68 -8.54 -0.24
CA SER A 211 0.72 -7.95 0.71
C SER A 211 -0.44 -8.88 1.05
N LEU A 212 -0.71 -9.92 0.24
CA LEU A 212 -1.71 -10.95 0.56
C LEU A 212 -1.12 -12.13 1.33
N LEU A 213 0.08 -12.58 0.97
CA LEU A 213 0.64 -13.84 1.48
C LEU A 213 1.56 -13.67 2.68
N LEU A 214 2.38 -12.61 2.70
CA LEU A 214 3.34 -12.36 3.77
C LEU A 214 2.67 -12.16 5.13
N PRO A 215 1.52 -11.48 5.25
CA PRO A 215 0.82 -11.34 6.52
C PRO A 215 0.43 -12.68 7.14
N VAL A 216 -0.09 -13.61 6.33
CA VAL A 216 -0.46 -14.96 6.78
C VAL A 216 0.78 -15.73 7.24
N ALA A 217 1.87 -15.64 6.49
CA ALA A 217 3.13 -16.28 6.86
C ALA A 217 3.71 -15.71 8.16
N LEU A 218 3.71 -14.38 8.31
CA LEU A 218 4.18 -13.69 9.51
C LEU A 218 3.29 -14.01 10.72
N TRP A 219 1.98 -14.11 10.53
CA TRP A 219 1.05 -14.51 11.59
C TRP A 219 1.38 -15.92 12.11
N LEU A 220 1.53 -16.88 11.20
CA LEU A 220 1.86 -18.27 11.56
C LEU A 220 3.21 -18.39 12.26
N VAL A 221 4.22 -17.65 11.78
CA VAL A 221 5.58 -17.65 12.36
C VAL A 221 5.59 -16.93 13.71
N GLY A 222 4.96 -15.77 13.80
CA GLY A 222 4.88 -14.99 15.04
C GLY A 222 4.15 -15.74 16.14
N TRP A 223 3.02 -16.38 15.81
CA TRP A 223 2.30 -17.26 16.72
C TRP A 223 3.20 -18.37 17.29
N ALA A 224 4.02 -18.99 16.43
CA ALA A 224 4.91 -20.08 16.84
C ALA A 224 6.14 -19.62 17.65
N LEU A 225 6.63 -18.40 17.45
CA LEU A 225 7.92 -17.96 18.00
C LEU A 225 7.82 -17.00 19.20
N ILE A 226 6.81 -16.12 19.23
CA ILE A 226 6.77 -14.96 20.15
C ILE A 226 5.40 -14.72 20.80
N GLY A 227 4.44 -15.62 20.56
CA GLY A 227 3.08 -15.53 21.11
C GLY A 227 2.12 -14.73 20.22
N ALA A 228 0.83 -14.85 20.52
CA ALA A 228 -0.26 -14.31 19.69
C ALA A 228 -0.24 -12.78 19.59
N ASP A 229 -0.03 -12.10 20.71
CA ASP A 229 -0.27 -10.66 20.83
C ASP A 229 0.77 -9.85 20.05
N ASN A 230 2.04 -10.30 20.07
CA ASN A 230 3.14 -9.64 19.36
C ASN A 230 3.12 -9.88 17.86
N ALA A 231 2.60 -11.02 17.42
CA ALA A 231 2.50 -11.36 16.00
C ALA A 231 1.48 -10.47 15.28
N TYR A 232 0.42 -10.06 15.98
CA TYR A 232 -0.67 -9.27 15.40
C TYR A 232 -0.20 -7.92 14.84
N TYR A 233 0.45 -7.11 15.68
CA TYR A 233 0.86 -5.76 15.30
C TYR A 233 1.87 -5.76 14.15
N ALA A 234 2.87 -6.64 14.19
CA ALA A 234 3.86 -6.75 13.11
C ALA A 234 3.23 -7.20 11.78
N VAL A 235 2.21 -8.05 11.84
CA VAL A 235 1.48 -8.55 10.66
C VAL A 235 0.70 -7.42 10.01
N VAL A 236 -0.13 -6.71 10.77
CA VAL A 236 -1.00 -5.63 10.27
C VAL A 236 -0.17 -4.56 9.57
N GLU A 237 0.86 -4.03 10.22
CA GLU A 237 1.69 -2.98 9.63
C GLU A 237 2.45 -3.43 8.38
N THR A 238 2.84 -4.71 8.32
CA THR A 238 3.50 -5.24 7.13
C THR A 238 2.53 -5.35 5.94
N VAL A 239 1.27 -5.73 6.19
CA VAL A 239 0.21 -5.72 5.16
C VAL A 239 0.11 -4.32 4.58
N ASP A 240 -0.01 -3.35 5.47
CA ASP A 240 -0.30 -1.96 5.15
C ASP A 240 0.87 -1.34 4.39
N ALA A 241 2.09 -1.46 4.91
CA ALA A 241 3.29 -1.01 4.21
C ALA A 241 3.38 -1.60 2.78
N LEU A 242 3.12 -2.89 2.61
CA LEU A 242 3.17 -3.54 1.29
C LEU A 242 2.04 -3.10 0.36
N ALA A 243 0.82 -2.92 0.88
CA ALA A 243 -0.33 -2.43 0.13
C ALA A 243 -0.07 -0.99 -0.36
N MET A 244 0.45 -0.12 0.50
CA MET A 244 0.87 1.24 0.15
C MET A 244 1.90 1.23 -0.97
N VAL A 245 2.93 0.38 -0.86
CA VAL A 245 3.96 0.22 -1.90
C VAL A 245 3.36 -0.27 -3.20
N TRP A 246 2.45 -1.24 -3.15
CA TRP A 246 1.77 -1.76 -4.33
C TRP A 246 0.94 -0.66 -5.03
N LEU A 247 0.19 0.15 -4.29
CA LEU A 247 -0.59 1.27 -4.83
C LEU A 247 0.32 2.33 -5.46
N ALA A 248 1.35 2.78 -4.73
CA ALA A 248 2.26 3.81 -5.22
C ALA A 248 3.04 3.34 -6.45
N ARG A 249 3.53 2.09 -6.45
CA ARG A 249 4.22 1.52 -7.61
C ARG A 249 3.28 1.27 -8.78
N SER A 250 2.02 0.94 -8.51
CA SER A 250 0.99 0.87 -9.55
C SER A 250 0.80 2.23 -10.23
N ALA A 251 0.82 3.33 -9.47
CA ALA A 251 0.77 4.68 -10.01
C ALA A 251 2.06 5.06 -10.77
N HIS A 252 3.23 4.63 -10.27
CA HIS A 252 4.52 4.85 -10.92
C HIS A 252 4.64 4.13 -12.25
N ASP A 253 4.27 2.85 -12.31
CA ASP A 253 4.34 2.06 -13.54
C ASP A 253 3.47 2.64 -14.65
N LEU A 254 2.30 3.21 -14.29
CA LEU A 254 1.45 3.93 -15.24
C LEU A 254 2.09 5.22 -15.79
N ALA A 255 3.12 5.75 -15.14
CA ALA A 255 3.81 6.98 -15.53
C ALA A 255 5.22 6.75 -16.07
N ASP A 256 5.73 5.52 -15.95
CA ASP A 256 7.08 5.18 -16.37
C ASP A 256 7.20 5.21 -17.90
N PRO A 257 8.35 5.68 -18.44
CA PRO A 257 8.60 5.63 -19.87
C PRO A 257 8.51 4.18 -20.37
N ARG A 258 7.75 3.96 -21.46
CA ARG A 258 7.65 2.64 -22.08
C ARG A 258 8.95 2.35 -22.84
N PRO A 259 9.51 1.13 -22.75
CA PRO A 259 10.57 0.71 -23.66
C PRO A 259 10.00 0.74 -25.07
N GLN A 260 10.38 1.74 -25.86
CA GLN A 260 10.06 1.76 -27.28
C GLN A 260 10.88 0.62 -27.91
N PRO A 261 10.27 -0.28 -28.70
CA PRO A 261 11.04 -1.23 -29.49
C PRO A 261 12.06 -0.42 -30.28
N ALA A 262 13.35 -0.73 -30.15
CA ALA A 262 14.36 -0.11 -30.99
C ALA A 262 13.90 -0.33 -32.44
N LEU A 263 13.70 0.76 -33.19
CA LEU A 263 13.43 0.67 -34.62
C LEU A 263 14.48 -0.27 -35.21
N PRO A 264 14.10 -1.31 -35.96
CA PRO A 264 15.06 -2.20 -36.57
C PRO A 264 16.05 -1.33 -37.32
N SER A 265 17.30 -1.35 -36.87
CA SER A 265 18.40 -0.61 -37.47
C SER A 265 18.32 -0.89 -38.96
N SER A 266 17.99 0.14 -39.74
CA SER A 266 17.95 0.07 -41.19
C SER A 266 19.30 -0.48 -41.62
N LEU A 267 19.33 -1.77 -41.96
CA LEU A 267 20.50 -2.44 -42.51
C LEU A 267 20.93 -1.56 -43.68
N SER A 268 22.09 -0.91 -43.51
CA SER A 268 22.70 -0.04 -44.50
C SER A 268 22.61 -0.74 -45.84
N ALA A 269 21.84 -0.18 -46.76
CA ALA A 269 21.78 -0.62 -48.14
C ALA A 269 23.22 -0.64 -48.65
N ARG A 270 23.75 -1.85 -48.82
CA ARG A 270 25.09 -2.08 -49.36
C ARG A 270 25.05 -1.60 -50.82
N PRO A 271 25.86 -0.61 -51.23
CA PRO A 271 25.94 -0.25 -52.63
C PRO A 271 26.49 -1.47 -53.38
N GLN A 272 25.72 -1.96 -54.35
CA GLN A 272 26.24 -2.90 -55.36
C GLN A 272 27.11 -2.07 -56.29
N GLY A 273 28.42 -2.30 -56.22
CA GLY A 273 29.39 -1.90 -57.24
C GLY A 273 29.70 -3.08 -58.14
#